data_AF-A0A1F8SGT1-F1
#
_entry.id   AF-A0A1F8SGT1-F1
#
_cell.length_a   1.000
_cell.length_b   1.000
_cell.length_c   1.000
_cell.angle_alpha   90.00
_cell.angle_beta   90.00
_cell.angle_gamma   90.00
#
_symmetry.space_group_name_H-M   'P 1'
#
loop_
_entity.id
_entity.type
_entity.pdbx_description
1 polymer ?
#
loop_
_entity_poly.entity_id
_entity_poly.type
_entity_poly.pdbx_seq_one_letter_code
_entity_poly.pdbx_strand_id
1 'polypeptide(L)'
;MAWAEDCVVRGEVDLADGRLSDVVNELDFLTFTAASLEALEDGRTVDVGELEVERRDLHLIEVRGRRGDPDRRLRTIEERVVLEVGPFTVTGNLHRPPNTQPMAALARWSRFVPVTDAVFRHGPDVPERHEEVLLVNRERIAKSHPLHYMPSPSEPWDGAPPA
;
A
#
# COMPACT_ATOMS: atom_id res chain seq x y z
N MET A 1 -10.81 2.28 -3.70
CA MET A 1 -10.21 3.29 -4.60
C MET A 1 -8.86 2.77 -5.04
N ALA A 2 -8.49 2.96 -6.30
CA ALA A 2 -7.19 2.59 -6.83
C ALA A 2 -6.54 3.80 -7.49
N TRP A 3 -5.23 3.95 -7.31
CA TRP A 3 -4.46 5.12 -7.73
C TRP A 3 -3.56 4.73 -8.88
N ALA A 4 -3.73 5.37 -10.03
CA ALA A 4 -2.81 5.32 -11.16
C ALA A 4 -1.84 6.51 -11.09
N GLU A 5 -1.06 6.72 -12.15
CA GLU A 5 -0.06 7.80 -12.20
C GLU A 5 -0.70 9.20 -12.17
N ASP A 6 -1.78 9.39 -12.93
CA ASP A 6 -2.41 10.67 -13.23
C ASP A 6 -3.89 10.73 -12.82
N CYS A 7 -4.47 9.63 -12.35
CA CYS A 7 -5.87 9.56 -11.96
C CYS A 7 -6.13 8.61 -10.77
N VAL A 8 -7.30 8.78 -10.17
CA VAL A 8 -7.88 7.86 -9.19
C VAL A 8 -9.06 7.15 -9.83
N VAL A 9 -9.04 5.82 -9.77
CA VAL A 9 -10.18 4.97 -10.12
C VAL A 9 -11.02 4.73 -8.87
N ARG A 10 -12.28 5.14 -8.93
CA ARG A 10 -13.30 4.86 -7.91
C ARG A 10 -14.29 3.88 -8.50
N GLY A 11 -14.70 2.88 -7.73
CA GLY A 11 -15.63 1.83 -8.17
C GLY A 11 -15.59 0.63 -7.26
N GLU A 12 -16.40 -0.36 -7.58
CA GLU A 12 -16.49 -1.64 -6.89
C GLU A 12 -15.74 -2.71 -7.69
N VAL A 13 -15.07 -3.63 -6.99
CA VAL A 13 -14.41 -4.79 -7.62
C VAL A 13 -15.07 -6.03 -7.03
N ASP A 14 -15.55 -6.93 -7.88
CA ASP A 14 -16.06 -8.22 -7.42
C ASP A 14 -14.89 -9.08 -6.96
N LEU A 15 -14.88 -9.40 -5.67
CA LEU A 15 -13.85 -10.23 -5.06
C LEU A 15 -14.24 -11.70 -5.00
N ALA A 16 -15.46 -12.06 -5.41
CA ALA A 16 -16.09 -13.35 -5.09
C ALA A 16 -15.90 -13.69 -3.59
N ASP A 17 -15.36 -14.88 -3.28
CA ASP A 17 -15.00 -15.29 -1.91
C ASP A 17 -13.54 -14.96 -1.53
N GLY A 18 -12.80 -14.28 -2.41
CA GLY A 18 -11.39 -13.96 -2.26
C GLY A 18 -11.11 -12.67 -1.47
N ARG A 19 -9.87 -12.49 -1.02
CA ARG A 19 -9.39 -11.20 -0.50
C ARG A 19 -8.98 -10.31 -1.67
N LEU A 20 -9.17 -9.00 -1.52
CA LEU A 20 -8.68 -8.01 -2.52
C LEU A 20 -7.19 -8.18 -2.84
N SER A 21 -6.37 -8.49 -1.83
CA SER A 21 -4.96 -8.78 -2.03
C SER A 21 -4.71 -9.99 -2.92
N ASP A 22 -5.56 -11.01 -2.86
CA ASP A 22 -5.37 -12.24 -3.61
C ASP A 22 -5.77 -11.99 -5.08
N VAL A 23 -6.94 -11.39 -5.29
CA VAL A 23 -7.47 -11.01 -6.61
C VAL A 23 -6.47 -10.11 -7.37
N VAL A 24 -6.00 -9.02 -6.75
CA VAL A 24 -5.06 -8.11 -7.40
C VAL A 24 -3.68 -8.72 -7.64
N ASN A 25 -3.33 -9.84 -7.01
CA ASN A 25 -2.03 -10.49 -7.21
C ASN A 25 -2.09 -11.63 -8.23
N GLU A 26 -3.26 -12.17 -8.50
CA GLU A 26 -3.49 -13.25 -9.46
C GLU A 26 -3.88 -12.74 -10.85
N LEU A 27 -4.63 -11.63 -10.92
CA LEU A 27 -5.14 -11.10 -12.18
C LEU A 27 -4.21 -10.05 -12.80
N ASP A 28 -4.19 -9.99 -14.13
CA ASP A 28 -3.49 -8.92 -14.86
C ASP A 28 -4.36 -7.67 -15.07
N PHE A 29 -5.67 -7.82 -14.93
CA PHE A 29 -6.66 -6.75 -15.08
C PHE A 29 -7.62 -6.76 -13.89
N LEU A 30 -8.06 -5.57 -13.49
CA LEU A 30 -9.13 -5.39 -12.51
C LEU A 30 -10.31 -4.69 -13.18
N THR A 31 -11.48 -5.28 -13.06
CA THR A 31 -12.73 -4.69 -13.53
C THR A 31 -13.39 -3.92 -12.39
N PHE A 32 -13.58 -2.63 -12.59
CA PHE A 32 -14.30 -1.74 -11.69
C PHE A 32 -15.71 -1.51 -12.23
N THR A 33 -16.73 -1.81 -11.43
CA THR A 33 -18.13 -1.49 -11.71
C THR A 33 -18.55 -0.20 -11.00
N ALA A 34 -19.56 0.47 -11.55
CA ALA A 34 -19.96 1.83 -11.16
C ALA A 34 -18.74 2.79 -11.12
N ALA A 35 -17.87 2.65 -12.11
CA ALA A 35 -16.57 3.28 -12.11
C ALA A 35 -16.60 4.76 -12.50
N SER A 36 -15.80 5.55 -11.80
CA SER A 36 -15.46 6.93 -12.16
C SER A 36 -13.97 7.17 -12.06
N LEU A 37 -13.47 8.04 -12.93
CA LEU A 37 -12.08 8.47 -13.01
C LEU A 37 -11.97 9.91 -12.57
N GLU A 38 -11.12 10.19 -11.59
CA GLU A 38 -10.78 11.54 -11.14
C GLU A 38 -9.34 11.86 -11.54
N ALA A 39 -9.15 12.90 -12.35
CA ALA A 39 -7.82 13.38 -12.73
C ALA A 39 -7.12 14.01 -11.51
N LEU A 40 -5.86 13.63 -11.27
CA LEU A 40 -5.06 14.16 -10.16
C LEU A 40 -4.57 15.59 -10.41
N GLU A 41 -4.46 16.00 -11.68
CA GLU A 41 -4.01 17.34 -12.06
C GLU A 41 -5.00 18.44 -11.66
N ASP A 42 -6.30 18.21 -11.88
CA ASP A 42 -7.33 19.25 -11.74
C ASP A 42 -8.62 18.79 -11.04
N GLY A 43 -8.69 17.53 -10.59
CA GLY A 43 -9.84 16.96 -9.88
C GLY A 43 -11.05 16.69 -10.76
N ARG A 44 -10.97 16.85 -12.09
CA ARG A 44 -12.10 16.56 -12.97
C ARG A 44 -12.47 15.08 -12.89
N THR A 45 -13.76 14.83 -12.72
CA THR A 45 -14.30 13.47 -12.62
C THR A 45 -15.13 13.12 -13.85
N VAL A 46 -14.96 11.90 -14.37
CA VAL A 46 -15.74 11.33 -15.47
C VAL A 46 -16.28 9.97 -15.04
N ASP A 47 -17.61 9.80 -15.11
CA ASP A 47 -18.26 8.50 -14.94
C ASP A 47 -18.07 7.66 -16.20
N VAL A 48 -17.58 6.44 -16.02
CA VAL A 48 -17.29 5.49 -17.12
C VAL A 48 -18.10 4.19 -17.01
N GLY A 49 -18.78 3.97 -15.88
CA GLY A 49 -19.71 2.85 -15.67
C GLY A 49 -18.99 1.55 -15.37
N GLU A 50 -18.35 0.94 -16.38
CA GLU A 50 -17.48 -0.22 -16.23
C GLU A 50 -16.12 0.08 -16.83
N LEU A 51 -15.07 -0.20 -16.06
CA LEU A 51 -13.69 0.07 -16.47
C LEU A 51 -12.80 -1.11 -16.13
N GLU A 52 -12.13 -1.65 -17.15
CA GLU A 52 -11.05 -2.60 -16.97
C GLU A 52 -9.72 -1.83 -16.91
N VAL A 53 -8.93 -2.07 -15.86
CA VAL A 53 -7.65 -1.41 -15.64
C VAL A 53 -6.56 -2.46 -15.53
N GLU A 54 -5.48 -2.27 -16.29
CA GLU A 54 -4.30 -3.10 -16.15
C GLU A 54 -3.70 -2.94 -14.76
N ARG A 55 -3.47 -4.06 -14.08
CA ARG A 55 -2.87 -4.09 -12.74
C ARG A 55 -1.55 -3.31 -12.68
N ARG A 56 -0.76 -3.35 -13.76
CA ARG A 56 0.53 -2.67 -13.82
C ARG A 56 0.40 -1.15 -13.79
N ASP A 57 -0.73 -0.59 -14.21
CA ASP A 57 -0.94 0.87 -14.22
C ASP A 57 -1.36 1.40 -12.85
N LEU A 58 -1.81 0.51 -11.97
CA LEU A 58 -2.11 0.80 -10.58
C LEU A 58 -0.84 0.86 -9.73
N HIS A 59 -0.75 1.91 -8.92
CA HIS A 59 0.34 2.14 -7.98
C HIS A 59 -0.07 1.78 -6.56
N LEU A 60 -1.25 2.24 -6.14
CA LEU A 60 -1.78 2.04 -4.79
C LEU A 60 -3.24 1.60 -4.85
N ILE A 61 -3.68 0.78 -3.91
CA ILE A 61 -5.10 0.42 -3.75
C ILE A 61 -5.47 0.56 -2.28
N GLU A 62 -6.46 1.40 -2.02
CA GLU A 62 -7.07 1.54 -0.70
C GLU A 62 -7.95 0.34 -0.41
N VAL A 63 -7.66 -0.36 0.69
CA VAL A 63 -8.49 -1.47 1.15
C VAL A 63 -9.56 -0.94 2.10
N ARG A 64 -10.81 -0.88 1.65
CA ARG A 64 -11.98 -0.61 2.49
C ARG A 64 -12.74 -1.92 2.70
N GLY A 65 -12.88 -2.39 3.94
CA GLY A 65 -13.63 -3.63 4.25
C GLY A 65 -12.97 -4.55 5.28
N ARG A 66 -13.47 -5.80 5.41
CA ARG A 66 -12.98 -6.75 6.44
C ARG A 66 -11.49 -7.01 6.26
N ARG A 67 -10.73 -6.65 7.29
CA ARG A 67 -9.36 -7.13 7.54
C ARG A 67 -9.38 -8.66 7.40
N GLY A 68 -8.55 -9.21 6.52
CA GLY A 68 -8.54 -10.66 6.25
C GLY A 68 -8.47 -11.49 7.54
N ASP A 69 -9.07 -12.68 7.51
CA ASP A 69 -9.12 -13.67 8.60
C ASP A 69 -7.86 -13.66 9.50
N PRO A 70 -8.02 -13.32 10.81
CA PRO A 70 -6.92 -13.25 11.77
C PRO A 70 -6.24 -14.60 12.01
N ASP A 71 -6.90 -15.73 11.75
CA ASP A 71 -6.33 -17.07 11.96
C ASP A 71 -5.27 -17.43 10.91
N ARG A 72 -5.18 -16.67 9.81
CA ARG A 72 -4.12 -16.80 8.79
C ARG A 72 -2.92 -15.89 9.04
N ARG A 73 -2.84 -15.20 10.19
CA ARG A 73 -1.72 -14.30 10.52
C ARG A 73 -0.47 -15.10 10.88
N LEU A 74 0.48 -15.15 9.95
CA LEU A 74 1.83 -15.62 10.21
C LEU A 74 2.55 -14.65 11.16
N ARG A 75 3.45 -15.18 12.01
CA ARG A 75 4.36 -14.33 12.80
C ARG A 75 5.21 -13.46 11.86
N THR A 76 5.06 -12.16 11.97
CA THR A 76 5.81 -11.17 11.19
C THR A 76 6.46 -10.16 12.11
N ILE A 77 7.58 -9.59 11.68
CA ILE A 77 8.21 -8.41 12.28
C ILE A 77 7.73 -7.21 11.48
N GLU A 78 7.28 -6.17 12.19
CA GLU A 78 6.93 -4.89 11.61
C GLU A 78 8.18 -4.05 11.37
N GLU A 79 8.25 -3.43 10.21
CA GLU A 79 9.33 -2.53 9.85
C GLU A 79 8.76 -1.27 9.20
N ARG A 80 9.01 -0.12 9.82
CA ARG A 80 8.59 1.17 9.30
C ARG A 80 9.46 1.52 8.09
N VAL A 81 8.83 1.88 6.98
CA VAL A 81 9.52 2.21 5.72
C VAL A 81 8.97 3.49 5.11
N VAL A 82 9.81 4.11 4.27
CA VAL A 82 9.39 5.07 3.24
C VAL A 82 9.60 4.44 1.86
N LEU A 83 8.58 4.47 1.02
CA LEU A 83 8.56 3.95 -0.34
C LEU A 83 8.26 5.10 -1.31
N GLU A 84 9.07 5.22 -2.36
CA GLU A 84 8.77 6.04 -3.55
C GLU A 84 8.14 5.11 -4.59
N VAL A 85 6.84 5.32 -4.90
CA VAL A 85 6.03 4.43 -5.73
C VAL A 85 5.39 5.24 -6.86
N GLY A 86 6.02 5.24 -8.04
CA GLY A 86 5.67 6.20 -9.10
C GLY A 86 5.62 7.64 -8.55
N PRO A 87 4.51 8.39 -8.74
CA PRO A 87 4.37 9.76 -8.25
C PRO A 87 4.04 9.85 -6.75
N PHE A 88 3.94 8.73 -6.05
CA PHE A 88 3.54 8.67 -4.64
C PHE A 88 4.72 8.50 -3.70
N THR A 89 4.65 9.18 -2.56
CA THR A 89 5.44 8.83 -1.37
C THR A 89 4.53 8.10 -0.39
N VAL A 90 4.94 6.92 0.08
CA VAL A 90 4.21 6.12 1.07
C VAL A 90 5.10 5.89 2.28
N THR A 91 4.61 6.18 3.47
CA THR A 91 5.24 5.80 4.74
C THR A 91 4.33 4.82 5.46
N GLY A 92 4.86 3.72 6.00
CA GLY A 92 4.02 2.70 6.60
C GLY A 92 4.79 1.54 7.20
N ASN A 93 4.09 0.55 7.72
CA ASN A 93 4.69 -0.66 8.28
C ASN A 93 4.58 -1.81 7.28
N LEU A 94 5.72 -2.42 6.97
CA LEU A 94 5.81 -3.66 6.22
C LEU A 94 5.96 -4.83 7.19
N HIS A 95 5.23 -5.91 6.92
CA HIS A 95 5.30 -7.14 7.69
C HIS A 95 6.22 -8.14 6.98
N ARG A 96 7.31 -8.56 7.63
CA ARG A 96 8.26 -9.54 7.08
C ARG A 96 8.41 -10.77 7.96
N PRO A 97 8.77 -11.94 7.40
CA PRO A 97 9.22 -13.07 8.20
C PRO A 97 10.47 -12.70 9.03
N PRO A 98 10.65 -13.27 10.25
CA PRO A 98 11.73 -12.89 11.16
C PRO A 98 13.15 -13.00 10.59
N ASN A 99 13.37 -13.92 9.64
CA ASN A 99 14.71 -14.33 9.18
C ASN A 99 15.08 -13.83 7.78
N THR A 100 14.36 -12.86 7.22
CA THR A 100 14.66 -12.31 5.88
C THR A 100 15.02 -10.83 5.98
N GLN A 101 16.12 -10.43 5.33
CA GLN A 101 16.45 -9.01 5.17
C GLN A 101 15.34 -8.30 4.38
N PRO A 102 15.00 -7.04 4.71
CA PRO A 102 13.78 -6.37 4.24
C PRO A 102 13.70 -6.27 2.71
N MET A 103 14.82 -5.87 2.11
CA MET A 103 14.95 -5.71 0.66
C MET A 103 15.04 -7.04 -0.09
N ALA A 104 15.64 -8.06 0.53
CA ALA A 104 15.68 -9.40 -0.03
C ALA A 104 14.31 -10.09 0.03
N ALA A 105 13.44 -9.69 0.97
CA ALA A 105 12.07 -10.17 1.09
C ALA A 105 11.16 -9.59 0.00
N LEU A 106 11.34 -8.30 -0.36
CA LEU A 106 10.57 -7.63 -1.41
C LEU A 106 10.55 -8.44 -2.72
N ALA A 107 11.69 -8.94 -3.18
CA ALA A 107 11.75 -9.74 -4.42
C ALA A 107 10.87 -11.00 -4.40
N ARG A 108 10.59 -11.54 -3.20
CA ARG A 108 9.75 -12.73 -2.98
C ARG A 108 8.30 -12.40 -2.63
N TRP A 109 7.99 -11.12 -2.40
CA TRP A 109 6.63 -10.72 -2.08
C TRP A 109 5.74 -10.74 -3.32
N SER A 110 4.44 -10.84 -3.05
CA SER A 110 3.40 -10.61 -4.04
C SER A 110 3.59 -9.25 -4.74
N ARG A 111 2.97 -9.08 -5.90
CA ARG A 111 3.13 -7.87 -6.72
C ARG A 111 2.55 -6.65 -6.01
N PHE A 112 1.38 -6.79 -5.40
CA PHE A 112 0.84 -5.85 -4.43
C PHE A 112 1.13 -6.34 -3.02
N VAL A 113 1.70 -5.45 -2.21
CA VAL A 113 2.16 -5.71 -0.85
C VAL A 113 1.35 -4.85 0.12
N PRO A 114 0.79 -5.43 1.20
CA PRO A 114 0.10 -4.65 2.21
C PRO A 114 1.09 -3.82 3.04
N VAL A 115 0.83 -2.52 3.12
CA VAL A 115 1.47 -1.58 4.03
C VAL A 115 0.43 -1.16 5.06
N THR A 116 0.70 -1.39 6.34
CA THR A 116 -0.22 -1.05 7.43
C THR A 116 0.12 0.30 8.05
N ASP A 117 -0.87 0.99 8.62
CA ASP A 117 -0.72 2.36 9.15
C ASP A 117 -0.04 3.29 8.14
N ALA A 118 -0.57 3.24 6.91
CA ALA A 118 0.01 3.87 5.75
C ALA A 118 -0.38 5.35 5.69
N VAL A 119 0.61 6.20 5.47
CA VAL A 119 0.45 7.61 5.11
C VAL A 119 1.00 7.78 3.70
N PHE A 120 0.22 8.37 2.79
CA PHE A 120 0.68 8.59 1.43
C PHE A 120 0.28 9.96 0.87
N ARG A 121 1.03 10.42 -0.13
CA ARG A 121 0.76 11.68 -0.87
C ARG A 121 1.17 11.56 -2.33
N HIS A 122 0.50 12.32 -3.20
CA HIS A 122 0.81 12.46 -4.63
C HIS A 122 1.58 13.77 -4.84
N GLY A 123 2.91 13.69 -4.95
CA GLY A 123 3.74 14.89 -4.99
C GLY A 123 3.82 15.70 -3.68
N PRO A 124 4.57 16.82 -3.67
CA PRO A 124 4.92 17.53 -2.45
C PRO A 124 3.82 18.44 -1.89
N ASP A 125 2.96 18.97 -2.74
CA ASP A 125 1.98 20.01 -2.40
C ASP A 125 0.56 19.46 -2.13
N VAL A 126 0.37 18.15 -2.30
CA VAL A 126 -0.90 17.47 -2.04
C VAL A 126 -0.96 16.99 -0.58
N PRO A 127 -2.08 17.18 0.13
CA PRO A 127 -2.24 16.69 1.50
C PRO A 127 -2.00 15.19 1.64
N GLU A 128 -1.39 14.81 2.76
CA GLU A 128 -1.23 13.42 3.14
C GLU A 128 -2.58 12.76 3.43
N ARG A 129 -2.68 11.48 3.07
CA ARG A 129 -3.84 10.61 3.34
C ARG A 129 -3.40 9.46 4.22
N HIS A 130 -4.25 9.07 5.17
CA HIS A 130 -3.99 7.97 6.09
C HIS A 130 -4.93 6.81 5.83
N GLU A 131 -4.37 5.61 5.75
CA GLU A 131 -5.11 4.38 5.51
C GLU A 131 -4.59 3.26 6.43
N GLU A 132 -5.51 2.49 7.03
CA GLU A 132 -5.13 1.38 7.91
C GLU A 132 -4.34 0.31 7.14
N VAL A 133 -4.75 0.03 5.90
CA VAL A 133 -4.07 -0.88 4.97
C VAL A 133 -4.09 -0.29 3.57
N LEU A 134 -2.91 -0.08 3.02
CA LEU A 134 -2.69 0.32 1.63
C LEU A 134 -1.97 -0.81 0.90
N LEU A 135 -2.55 -1.30 -0.19
CA LEU A 135 -1.82 -2.22 -1.07
C LEU A 135 -0.94 -1.38 -2.00
N VAL A 136 0.35 -1.69 -2.01
CA VAL A 136 1.36 -0.97 -2.78
C VAL A 136 1.89 -1.87 -3.89
N ASN A 137 1.89 -1.38 -5.13
CA ASN A 137 2.47 -2.10 -6.26
C ASN A 137 4.01 -2.09 -6.15
N ARG A 138 4.58 -3.23 -5.80
CA ARG A 138 6.02 -3.46 -5.70
C ARG A 138 6.76 -3.14 -6.99
N GLU A 139 6.13 -3.40 -8.14
CA GLU A 139 6.75 -3.22 -9.46
C GLU A 139 6.93 -1.74 -9.81
N ARG A 140 6.25 -0.84 -9.08
CA ARG A 140 6.35 0.61 -9.22
C ARG A 140 7.21 1.28 -8.15
N ILE A 141 7.81 0.50 -7.23
CA ILE A 141 8.71 1.03 -6.21
C ILE A 141 10.05 1.41 -6.87
N ALA A 142 10.36 2.70 -6.92
CA ALA A 142 11.63 3.20 -7.43
C ALA A 142 12.71 3.22 -6.34
N LYS A 143 12.32 3.56 -5.10
CA LYS A 143 13.20 3.58 -3.93
C LYS A 143 12.48 3.15 -2.68
N SER A 144 13.22 2.59 -1.74
CA SER A 144 12.72 2.21 -0.42
C SER A 144 13.80 2.39 0.63
N HIS A 145 13.43 2.97 1.77
CA HIS A 145 14.34 3.23 2.87
C HIS A 145 13.68 2.76 4.18
N PRO A 146 14.34 1.90 4.97
CA PRO A 146 13.87 1.63 6.31
C PRO A 146 13.98 2.90 7.13
N LEU A 147 12.91 3.25 7.84
CA LEU A 147 13.01 4.22 8.92
C LEU A 147 13.50 3.41 10.12
N HIS A 148 14.81 3.49 10.38
CA HIS A 148 15.34 3.01 11.64
C HIS A 148 14.50 3.62 12.75
N TYR A 149 13.86 2.77 13.55
CA TYR A 149 13.14 3.18 14.74
C TYR A 149 14.09 4.01 15.59
N MET A 150 13.95 5.33 15.57
CA MET A 150 14.41 6.15 16.68
C MET A 150 13.30 6.04 17.71
N PRO A 151 13.55 5.44 18.89
CA PRO A 151 12.58 5.51 19.98
C PRO A 151 12.22 6.99 20.17
N SER A 152 10.92 7.25 20.29
CA SER A 152 10.44 8.57 20.67
C SER A 152 11.22 9.06 21.90
N PRO A 153 11.62 10.34 21.98
CA PRO A 153 12.24 10.90 23.18
C PRO A 153 11.38 10.78 24.45
N SER A 154 10.12 10.33 24.33
CA SER A 154 9.19 10.10 25.43
C SER A 154 9.21 8.69 26.02
N GLU A 155 9.99 7.73 25.49
CA GLU A 155 10.19 6.42 26.12
C GLU A 155 11.47 6.41 26.95
N PRO A 156 11.41 6.20 28.29
CA PRO A 156 12.61 6.07 29.10
C PRO A 156 13.37 4.79 28.71
N TRP A 157 14.63 4.97 28.32
CA TRP A 157 15.57 3.87 28.07
C TRP A 157 16.05 3.29 29.41
N ASP A 158 15.54 2.11 29.78
CA ASP A 158 15.94 1.35 30.98
C ASP A 158 17.24 0.52 30.76
N GLY A 159 18.27 1.15 30.20
CA GLY A 159 19.50 0.46 29.81
C GLY A 159 20.78 1.19 30.20
N ALA A 160 20.90 1.61 31.45
CA ALA A 160 22.21 2.01 32.01
C ALA A 160 23.01 0.75 32.41
N PRO A 161 24.26 0.57 31.95
CA PRO A 161 25.12 -0.49 32.48
C PRO A 161 25.45 -0.20 33.97
N PRO A 162 25.59 -1.24 34.81
CA PRO A 162 25.99 -1.04 36.20
C PRO A 162 27.40 -0.44 36.27
N ALA A 163 27.54 0.56 37.16
CA ALA A 163 28.79 1.23 37.47
C ALA A 163 29.79 0.32 38.20
#